data_AF-A0A4R9I8R9-F1
#
_entry.id   AF-A0A4R9I8R9-F1
#
_cell.length_a   1.000
_cell.length_b   1.000
_cell.length_c   1.000
_cell.angle_alpha   90.00
_cell.angle_beta   90.00
_cell.angle_gamma   90.00
#
_symmetry.space_group_name_H-M   'P 1'
#
loop_
_entity.id
_entity.type
_entity.pdbx_description
1 polymer ?
#
loop_
_entity_poly.entity_id
_entity_poly.type
_entity_poly.pdbx_seq_one_letter_code
_entity_poly.pdbx_strand_id
1 'polypeptide(L)'
;MIPKLTEFARVIDWKPEWDFGAPIPQVYSNGNKTFLIYYINEPDPAWDGTYVNIIDNSSDTLYNLALVEFIGTLAYKFGMFNDEVASGSPLSKAGLDSYSAHIIENSSWIQELKKIHKIHPEFSEKRWENYNHYFFFFHDDMFEIIASDYKIETHKTTFLNLSKNICDRLNS
;
A
#
# COMPACT_ATOMS: atom_id res chain seq x y z
N MET A 1 -23.93 -11.81 -22.97
CA MET A 1 -23.59 -11.21 -21.67
C MET A 1 -22.36 -11.95 -21.17
N ILE A 2 -21.19 -11.32 -21.17
CA ILE A 2 -19.99 -11.92 -20.57
C ILE A 2 -20.24 -11.90 -19.05
N PRO A 3 -20.03 -13.00 -18.31
CA PRO A 3 -20.17 -12.99 -16.86
C PRO A 3 -19.24 -11.92 -16.29
N LYS A 4 -19.77 -10.99 -15.50
CA LYS A 4 -18.93 -10.07 -14.74
C LYS A 4 -18.16 -10.93 -13.74
N LEU A 5 -16.86 -11.05 -13.93
CA LEU A 5 -16.00 -11.76 -12.97
C LEU A 5 -16.10 -11.05 -11.62
N THR A 6 -16.23 -11.83 -10.55
CA THR A 6 -16.32 -11.31 -9.18
C THR A 6 -14.97 -10.73 -8.76
N GLU A 7 -14.99 -9.56 -8.14
CA GLU A 7 -13.81 -8.92 -7.54
C GLU A 7 -13.40 -9.67 -6.27
N PHE A 8 -12.11 -9.96 -6.11
CA PHE A 8 -11.57 -10.65 -4.94
C PHE A 8 -10.13 -10.23 -4.66
N ALA A 9 -9.70 -10.31 -3.41
CA ALA A 9 -8.34 -10.07 -2.97
C ALA A 9 -7.54 -11.37 -3.00
N ARG A 10 -6.33 -11.31 -3.54
CA ARG A 10 -5.36 -12.40 -3.52
C ARG A 10 -4.11 -11.92 -2.79
N VAL A 11 -3.79 -12.58 -1.67
CA VAL A 11 -2.57 -12.33 -0.90
C VAL A 11 -1.34 -12.49 -1.81
N ILE A 12 -0.37 -11.60 -1.66
CA ILE A 12 0.93 -11.67 -2.33
C ILE A 12 2.05 -11.81 -1.30
N ASP A 13 3.11 -12.52 -1.67
CA ASP A 13 4.33 -12.60 -0.86
C ASP A 13 5.05 -11.26 -0.92
N TRP A 14 4.74 -10.39 0.04
CA TRP A 14 5.26 -9.04 0.13
C TRP A 14 6.39 -8.98 1.14
N LYS A 15 7.57 -8.53 0.68
CA LYS A 15 8.76 -8.38 1.51
C LYS A 15 9.38 -6.99 1.31
N PRO A 16 9.83 -6.32 2.39
CA PRO A 16 9.77 -6.76 3.79
C PRO A 16 8.33 -6.68 4.35
N GLU A 17 8.06 -7.46 5.40
CA GLU A 17 6.79 -7.39 6.13
C GLU A 17 6.77 -6.15 7.03
N TRP A 18 5.60 -5.51 7.16
CA TRP A 18 5.41 -4.44 8.13
C TRP A 18 5.12 -4.99 9.52
N ASP A 19 5.38 -4.17 10.54
CA ASP A 19 5.06 -4.49 11.92
C ASP A 19 3.54 -4.67 12.12
N PHE A 20 3.14 -5.73 12.81
CA PHE A 20 1.73 -6.05 13.05
C PHE A 20 1.04 -5.09 14.02
N GLY A 21 1.78 -4.51 14.96
CA GLY A 21 1.22 -3.62 15.97
C GLY A 21 1.27 -2.16 15.56
N ALA A 22 2.42 -1.69 15.08
CA ALA A 22 2.67 -0.27 14.79
C ALA A 22 3.41 -0.07 13.46
N PRO A 23 2.76 -0.35 12.31
CA PRO A 23 3.38 -0.19 10.99
C PRO A 23 3.62 1.27 10.60
N ILE A 24 2.89 2.22 11.21
CA ILE A 24 2.96 3.69 11.01
C ILE A 24 3.14 4.04 9.53
N PRO A 25 2.17 3.67 8.66
CA PRO A 25 2.26 3.95 7.25
C PRO A 25 2.23 5.46 7.00
N GLN A 26 3.10 5.96 6.12
CA GLN A 26 3.05 7.34 5.62
C GLN A 26 3.07 7.34 4.09
N VAL A 27 2.19 8.14 3.51
CA VAL A 27 2.04 8.24 2.06
C VAL A 27 2.46 9.61 1.59
N TYR A 28 3.31 9.64 0.55
CA TYR A 28 3.74 10.85 -0.13
C TYR A 28 3.38 10.73 -1.60
N SER A 29 2.78 11.76 -2.19
CA SER A 29 2.40 11.70 -3.58
C SER A 29 2.49 13.06 -4.27
N ASN A 30 2.65 13.01 -5.59
CA ASN A 30 2.33 14.10 -6.50
C ASN A 30 1.51 13.53 -7.68
N GLY A 31 1.28 14.33 -8.73
CA GLY A 31 0.49 13.88 -9.88
C GLY A 31 1.06 12.67 -10.65
N ASN A 32 2.31 12.28 -10.42
CA ASN A 32 3.01 11.25 -11.21
C ASN A 32 3.60 10.09 -10.37
N LYS A 33 3.95 10.34 -9.10
CA LYS A 33 4.68 9.42 -8.23
C LYS A 33 3.93 9.27 -6.91
N THR A 34 3.87 8.05 -6.39
CA THR A 34 3.40 7.79 -5.02
C THR A 34 4.42 6.93 -4.31
N PHE A 35 4.76 7.34 -3.09
CA PHE A 35 5.61 6.61 -2.18
C PHE A 35 4.83 6.23 -0.94
N LEU A 36 5.09 5.03 -0.44
CA LEU A 36 4.61 4.54 0.84
C LEU A 36 5.83 4.19 1.67
N ILE A 37 5.85 4.64 2.92
CA ILE A 37 6.78 4.12 3.92
C ILE A 37 6.03 3.42 5.02
N TYR A 38 6.68 2.40 5.60
CA TYR A 38 6.19 1.71 6.79
C TYR A 38 7.38 1.18 7.60
N TYR A 39 7.13 0.97 8.89
CA TYR A 39 8.05 0.32 9.80
C TYR A 39 8.10 -1.19 9.53
N ILE A 40 9.32 -1.73 9.36
CA ILE A 40 9.55 -3.15 9.11
C ILE A 40 9.43 -3.92 10.42
N ASN A 41 8.75 -5.07 10.38
CA ASN A 41 8.69 -5.98 11.51
C ASN A 41 10.09 -6.52 11.84
N GLU A 42 10.62 -6.15 13.00
CA GLU A 42 11.79 -6.79 13.60
C GLU A 42 11.36 -7.41 14.93
N PRO A 43 10.94 -8.69 14.92
CA PRO A 43 10.59 -9.38 16.15
C PRO A 43 11.84 -9.45 17.02
N ASP A 44 11.78 -8.92 18.25
CA ASP A 44 12.87 -9.08 19.21
C ASP A 44 12.92 -10.57 19.63
N PRO A 45 14.00 -11.31 19.32
CA PRO A 45 14.11 -12.71 19.65
C PRO A 45 14.09 -12.99 21.16
N ALA A 46 14.37 -11.97 21.98
CA ALA A 46 14.36 -12.04 23.44
C ALA A 46 13.05 -11.52 24.05
N TRP A 47 12.05 -11.17 23.24
CA TRP A 47 10.78 -10.65 23.73
C TRP A 47 10.08 -11.68 24.62
N ASP A 48 9.87 -11.30 25.89
CA ASP A 48 9.25 -12.11 26.93
C ASP A 48 7.80 -11.70 27.23
N GLY A 49 7.25 -10.77 26.46
CA GLY A 49 5.90 -10.23 26.62
C GLY A 49 5.77 -9.14 27.69
N THR A 50 6.85 -8.68 28.32
CA THR A 50 6.79 -7.73 29.44
C THR A 50 6.94 -6.25 29.05
N TYR A 51 7.29 -5.96 27.80
CA TYR A 51 7.45 -4.61 27.28
C TYR A 51 6.87 -4.46 25.87
N VAL A 52 6.57 -3.21 25.50
CA VAL A 52 6.09 -2.81 24.18
C VAL A 52 7.08 -1.81 23.60
N ASN A 53 7.46 -2.01 22.33
CA ASN A 53 8.25 -1.03 21.59
C ASN A 53 7.33 0.10 21.12
N ILE A 54 7.46 1.27 21.73
CA ILE A 54 6.75 2.48 21.29
C ILE A 54 7.53 3.06 20.12
N ILE A 55 6.96 2.99 18.92
CA ILE A 55 7.53 3.62 17.73
C ILE A 55 7.07 5.08 17.69
N ASP A 56 8.03 6.00 17.81
CA ASP A 56 7.81 7.43 17.70
C ASP A 56 8.45 7.96 16.41
N ASN A 57 7.60 8.33 15.45
CA ASN A 57 8.01 8.85 14.14
C ASN A 57 8.60 10.28 14.19
N SER A 58 8.50 10.96 15.34
CA SER A 58 9.08 12.27 15.58
C SER A 58 10.45 12.21 16.27
N SER A 59 10.85 11.03 16.76
CA SER A 59 12.13 10.83 17.44
C SER A 59 13.31 10.73 16.47
N ASP A 60 14.52 10.96 17.00
CA ASP A 60 15.79 10.73 16.27
C ASP A 60 16.23 9.25 16.27
N THR A 61 15.35 8.35 16.67
CA THR A 61 15.62 6.91 16.68
C THR A 61 15.75 6.38 15.26
N LEU A 62 16.76 5.55 15.02
CA LEU A 62 16.93 4.85 13.74
C LEU A 62 16.05 3.61 13.72
N TYR A 63 15.16 3.53 12.74
CA TYR A 63 14.28 2.40 12.49
C TYR A 63 14.68 1.70 11.19
N ASN A 64 14.31 0.43 11.08
CA ASN A 64 14.32 -0.26 9.80
C ASN A 64 12.99 0.04 9.09
N LEU A 65 13.09 0.84 8.03
CA LEU A 65 11.96 1.36 7.28
C LEU A 65 11.96 0.80 5.87
N ALA A 66 10.79 0.46 5.36
CA ALA A 66 10.60 0.19 3.96
C ALA A 66 10.20 1.49 3.24
N LEU A 67 10.76 1.71 2.06
CA LEU A 67 10.33 2.72 1.10
C LEU A 67 9.84 2.02 -0.15
N VAL A 68 8.55 2.17 -0.45
CA VAL A 68 7.91 1.65 -1.65
C VAL A 68 7.67 2.80 -2.62
N GLU A 69 8.22 2.71 -3.82
CA GLU A 69 7.89 3.59 -4.94
C GLU A 69 6.91 2.86 -5.86
N PHE A 70 5.72 3.43 -6.06
CA PHE A 70 4.77 2.94 -7.06
C PHE A 70 4.99 3.66 -8.39
N ILE A 71 5.14 2.87 -9.45
CA ILE A 71 5.47 3.34 -10.80
C ILE A 71 4.19 3.41 -11.61
N GLY A 72 4.01 4.53 -12.31
CA GLY A 72 2.81 4.76 -13.13
C GLY A 72 1.57 4.73 -12.26
N THR A 73 1.49 5.58 -11.24
CA THR A 73 0.31 5.64 -10.38
C THR A 73 -0.85 6.31 -11.12
N LEU A 74 -2.03 5.69 -11.10
CA LEU A 74 -3.27 6.32 -11.59
C LEU A 74 -4.06 6.98 -10.46
N ALA A 75 -4.20 6.28 -9.33
CA ALA A 75 -4.93 6.76 -8.17
C ALA A 75 -4.55 5.95 -6.93
N TYR A 76 -4.69 6.53 -5.75
CA TYR A 76 -4.51 5.84 -4.47
C TYR A 76 -5.57 6.28 -3.46
N LYS A 77 -5.79 5.45 -2.45
CA LYS A 77 -6.61 5.73 -1.26
C LYS A 77 -5.78 5.37 -0.03
N PHE A 78 -5.93 6.15 1.02
CA PHE A 78 -5.27 5.93 2.29
C PHE A 78 -6.17 6.41 3.43
N GLY A 79 -6.29 5.62 4.49
CA GLY A 79 -6.97 6.04 5.71
C GLY A 79 -7.65 4.90 6.46
N MET A 80 -8.61 5.28 7.31
CA MET A 80 -9.17 4.42 8.34
C MET A 80 -9.90 3.20 7.76
N PHE A 81 -9.31 2.04 8.00
CA PHE A 81 -9.86 0.73 7.67
C PHE A 81 -9.18 -0.28 8.59
N ASN A 82 -9.67 -0.32 9.81
CA ASN A 82 -9.19 -1.23 10.83
C ASN A 82 -9.96 -2.56 10.79
N ASP A 83 -9.48 -3.53 11.57
CA ASP A 83 -10.08 -4.87 11.67
C ASP A 83 -11.58 -4.84 12.03
N GLU A 84 -12.04 -3.85 12.81
CA GLU A 84 -13.45 -3.73 13.22
C GLU A 84 -14.37 -3.42 12.03
N VAL A 85 -13.93 -2.56 11.11
CA VAL A 85 -14.72 -2.18 9.92
C VAL A 85 -14.45 -3.07 8.72
N ALA A 86 -13.35 -3.84 8.73
CA ALA A 86 -12.96 -4.71 7.63
C ALA A 86 -14.03 -5.73 7.28
N SER A 87 -14.72 -6.30 8.27
CA SER A 87 -15.85 -7.23 8.09
C SER A 87 -17.01 -6.65 7.27
N GLY A 88 -17.13 -5.31 7.19
CA GLY A 88 -18.11 -4.61 6.36
C GLY A 88 -17.72 -4.50 4.88
N SER A 89 -16.45 -4.75 4.54
CA SER A 89 -15.99 -4.71 3.14
C SER A 89 -16.51 -5.93 2.35
N PRO A 90 -16.98 -5.74 1.11
CA PRO A 90 -17.28 -6.86 0.21
C PRO A 90 -16.09 -7.82 0.02
N LEU A 91 -14.86 -7.32 0.15
CA LEU A 91 -13.63 -8.11 0.02
C LEU A 91 -13.32 -8.99 1.24
N SER A 92 -13.91 -8.70 2.41
CA SER A 92 -13.69 -9.49 3.64
C SER A 92 -14.11 -10.96 3.49
N LYS A 93 -15.10 -11.23 2.64
CA LYS A 93 -15.57 -12.57 2.31
C LYS A 93 -14.96 -13.11 1.01
N ALA A 94 -14.06 -12.34 0.40
CA ALA A 94 -13.49 -12.60 -0.91
C ALA A 94 -11.96 -12.44 -0.87
N GLY A 95 -11.31 -13.04 0.13
CA GLY A 95 -9.86 -13.26 0.16
C GLY A 95 -9.02 -12.15 0.79
N LEU A 96 -9.64 -11.14 1.41
CA LEU A 96 -8.91 -10.17 2.20
C LEU A 96 -8.42 -10.82 3.50
N ASP A 97 -7.13 -10.69 3.77
CA ASP A 97 -6.45 -11.20 4.97
C ASP A 97 -5.86 -10.03 5.77
N SER A 98 -6.03 -10.03 7.09
CA SER A 98 -5.51 -8.95 7.92
C SER A 98 -3.99 -8.92 7.85
N TYR A 99 -3.42 -7.73 7.99
CA TYR A 99 -1.96 -7.53 8.03
C TYR A 99 -1.20 -8.03 6.80
N SER A 100 -1.88 -8.11 5.64
CA SER A 100 -1.32 -8.65 4.42
C SER A 100 -1.41 -7.69 3.24
N ALA A 101 -0.51 -7.88 2.27
CA ALA A 101 -0.57 -7.22 0.97
C ALA A 101 -1.34 -8.09 -0.02
N HIS A 102 -2.09 -7.46 -0.91
CA HIS A 102 -2.92 -8.15 -1.88
C HIS A 102 -2.84 -7.51 -3.25
N ILE A 103 -3.13 -8.31 -4.27
CA ILE A 103 -3.63 -7.84 -5.56
C ILE A 103 -5.14 -8.05 -5.58
N ILE A 104 -5.89 -7.01 -5.94
CA ILE A 104 -7.33 -7.09 -6.15
C ILE A 104 -7.60 -7.48 -7.59
N GLU A 105 -7.99 -8.74 -7.76
CA GLU A 105 -8.33 -9.33 -9.05
C GLU A 105 -9.71 -8.85 -9.50
N ASN A 106 -9.89 -8.66 -10.81
CA ASN A 106 -11.11 -8.11 -11.41
C ASN A 106 -11.53 -6.75 -10.81
N SER A 107 -10.55 -5.92 -10.44
CA SER A 107 -10.73 -4.63 -9.77
C SER A 107 -11.85 -3.78 -10.39
N SER A 108 -12.91 -3.57 -9.62
CA SER A 108 -14.03 -2.71 -9.98
C SER A 108 -13.58 -1.26 -10.12
N TRP A 109 -12.60 -0.84 -9.33
CA TRP A 109 -12.01 0.49 -9.38
C TRP A 109 -11.22 0.73 -10.67
N ILE A 110 -10.42 -0.24 -11.14
CA ILE A 110 -9.79 -0.16 -12.46
C ILE A 110 -10.84 -0.04 -13.57
N GLN A 111 -11.93 -0.82 -13.51
CA GLN A 111 -13.01 -0.73 -14.51
C GLN A 111 -13.72 0.63 -14.49
N GLU A 112 -13.91 1.22 -13.32
CA GLU A 112 -14.49 2.55 -13.16
C GLU A 112 -13.60 3.62 -13.80
N LEU A 113 -12.32 3.66 -13.44
CA LEU A 113 -11.35 4.59 -14.03
C LEU A 113 -11.25 4.42 -15.54
N LYS A 114 -11.22 3.18 -16.03
CA LYS A 114 -11.19 2.85 -17.46
C LYS A 114 -12.42 3.39 -18.18
N LYS A 115 -13.61 3.29 -17.57
CA LYS A 115 -14.86 3.83 -18.13
C LYS A 115 -14.83 5.36 -18.22
N ILE A 116 -14.31 6.03 -17.21
CA ILE A 116 -14.14 7.49 -17.20
C ILE A 116 -13.19 7.92 -18.32
N HIS A 117 -12.05 7.24 -18.47
CA HIS A 117 -11.04 7.57 -19.48
C HIS A 117 -11.43 7.22 -20.92
N LYS A 118 -12.46 6.40 -21.13
CA LYS A 118 -12.89 5.95 -22.47
C LYS A 118 -13.31 7.09 -23.40
N ILE A 119 -13.64 8.26 -22.84
CA ILE A 119 -14.00 9.45 -23.61
C ILE A 119 -12.78 10.13 -24.28
N HIS A 120 -11.55 9.80 -23.88
CA HIS A 120 -10.36 10.40 -24.46
C HIS A 120 -10.06 9.84 -25.86
N PRO A 121 -9.76 10.69 -26.86
CA PRO A 121 -9.45 10.24 -28.22
C PRO A 121 -8.26 9.27 -28.31
N GLU A 122 -7.32 9.34 -27.37
CA GLU A 122 -6.14 8.47 -27.29
C GLU A 122 -6.34 7.25 -26.38
N PHE A 123 -7.57 6.93 -26.00
CA PHE A 123 -7.86 5.77 -25.16
C PHE A 123 -7.33 4.49 -25.80
N SER A 124 -6.48 3.78 -25.07
CA SER A 124 -5.94 2.49 -25.46
C SER A 124 -6.24 1.48 -24.38
N GLU A 125 -7.12 0.54 -24.68
CA GLU A 125 -7.52 -0.53 -23.77
C GLU A 125 -6.31 -1.37 -23.32
N LYS A 126 -5.36 -1.59 -24.22
CA LYS A 126 -4.12 -2.32 -23.96
C LYS A 126 -3.25 -1.67 -22.87
N ARG A 127 -3.28 -0.34 -22.72
CA ARG A 127 -2.52 0.33 -21.65
C ARG A 127 -3.03 -0.06 -20.26
N TRP A 128 -4.32 -0.39 -20.13
CA TRP A 128 -4.93 -0.75 -18.86
C TRP A 128 -4.56 -2.15 -18.38
N GLU A 129 -4.09 -3.02 -19.28
CA GLU A 129 -3.65 -4.39 -18.95
C GLU A 129 -2.38 -4.41 -18.09
N ASN A 130 -1.62 -3.31 -18.08
CA ASN A 130 -0.38 -3.19 -17.32
C ASN A 130 -0.58 -2.68 -15.88
N TYR A 131 -1.80 -2.32 -15.48
CA TYR A 131 -2.06 -1.75 -14.15
C TYR A 131 -2.59 -2.81 -13.19
N ASN A 132 -2.08 -2.76 -11.97
CA ASN A 132 -2.45 -3.63 -10.87
C ASN A 132 -3.16 -2.80 -9.80
N HIS A 133 -4.15 -3.38 -9.13
CA HIS A 133 -4.77 -2.81 -7.94
C HIS A 133 -4.16 -3.48 -6.71
N TYR A 134 -3.27 -2.77 -6.02
CA TYR A 134 -2.66 -3.24 -4.78
C TYR A 134 -3.47 -2.78 -3.58
N PHE A 135 -3.60 -3.66 -2.58
CA PHE A 135 -4.25 -3.38 -1.30
C PHE A 135 -3.31 -3.79 -0.17
N PHE A 136 -3.05 -2.89 0.76
CA PHE A 136 -2.25 -3.10 1.95
C PHE A 136 -3.14 -2.94 3.16
N PHE A 137 -3.28 -4.01 3.94
CA PHE A 137 -4.07 -4.00 5.15
C PHE A 137 -3.13 -3.83 6.35
N PHE A 138 -3.05 -2.61 6.90
CA PHE A 138 -2.32 -2.35 8.14
C PHE A 138 -3.24 -2.54 9.36
N HIS A 139 -2.70 -2.38 10.57
CA HIS A 139 -3.47 -2.52 11.81
C HIS A 139 -4.65 -1.52 11.90
N ASP A 140 -4.38 -0.23 11.68
CA ASP A 140 -5.37 0.84 11.84
C ASP A 140 -5.84 1.46 10.52
N ASP A 141 -5.09 1.23 9.43
CA ASP A 141 -5.27 1.89 8.15
C ASP A 141 -5.27 0.88 6.99
N MET A 142 -5.86 1.26 5.85
CA MET A 142 -5.51 0.66 4.57
C MET A 142 -4.76 1.63 3.68
N PHE A 143 -3.98 1.07 2.77
CA PHE A 143 -3.51 1.76 1.59
C PHE A 143 -3.89 0.95 0.34
N GLU A 144 -4.59 1.59 -0.60
CA GLU A 144 -4.91 1.01 -1.89
C GLU A 144 -4.31 1.87 -3.01
N ILE A 145 -3.77 1.25 -4.04
CA ILE A 145 -3.19 1.98 -5.18
C ILE A 145 -3.36 1.22 -6.48
N ILE A 146 -3.66 1.96 -7.55
CA ILE A 146 -3.58 1.47 -8.92
C ILE A 146 -2.28 1.98 -9.53
N ALA A 147 -1.35 1.05 -9.78
CA ALA A 147 -0.03 1.34 -10.33
C ALA A 147 0.40 0.26 -11.32
N SER A 148 1.30 0.59 -12.25
CA SER A 148 1.81 -0.42 -13.19
C SER A 148 2.79 -1.37 -12.54
N ASP A 149 3.63 -0.86 -11.64
CA ASP A 149 4.70 -1.63 -10.99
C ASP A 149 5.10 -0.95 -9.67
N TYR A 150 6.01 -1.56 -8.92
CA TYR A 150 6.58 -0.96 -7.71
C TYR A 150 8.05 -1.34 -7.51
N LYS A 151 8.75 -0.56 -6.68
CA LYS A 151 10.09 -0.85 -6.19
C LYS A 151 10.12 -0.70 -4.68
N ILE A 152 10.91 -1.54 -4.02
CA ILE A 152 11.04 -1.53 -2.56
C ILE A 152 12.51 -1.35 -2.20
N GLU A 153 12.78 -0.43 -1.29
CA GLU A 153 14.07 -0.21 -0.66
C GLU A 153 13.94 -0.35 0.86
N THR A 154 14.97 -0.87 1.52
CA THR A 154 15.06 -0.90 2.99
C THR A 154 16.10 0.09 3.48
N HIS A 155 15.75 0.88 4.49
CA HIS A 155 16.60 1.93 5.04
C HIS A 155 16.68 1.81 6.55
N LYS A 156 17.88 1.94 7.11
CA LYS A 156 18.07 2.13 8.55
C LYS A 156 18.27 3.61 8.84
N THR A 157 17.19 4.31 9.17
CA THR A 157 17.16 5.78 9.27
C THR A 157 16.00 6.25 10.15
N THR A 158 15.92 7.56 10.44
CA THR A 158 14.72 8.17 11.03
C THR A 158 13.63 8.37 9.98
N PHE A 159 12.37 8.39 10.41
CA PHE A 159 11.24 8.76 9.55
C PHE A 159 11.49 10.11 8.87
N LEU A 160 11.86 11.14 9.64
CA LEU A 160 12.14 12.49 9.13
C LEU A 160 13.16 12.52 7.99
N ASN A 161 14.28 11.80 8.13
CA ASN A 161 15.31 11.80 7.10
C ASN A 161 14.85 11.07 5.83
N LEU A 162 14.10 9.97 5.98
CA LEU A 162 13.52 9.28 4.82
C LEU A 162 12.48 10.16 4.12
N SER A 163 11.61 10.84 4.88
CA SER A 163 10.64 11.80 4.35
C SER A 163 11.30 12.92 3.53
N LYS A 164 12.43 13.48 4.01
CA LYS A 164 13.20 14.49 3.26
C LYS A 164 13.72 13.92 1.93
N ASN A 165 14.26 12.71 1.94
CA ASN A 165 14.72 12.06 0.70
C ASN A 165 13.58 11.82 -0.29
N ILE A 166 12.39 11.44 0.19
CA ILE A 166 11.21 11.27 -0.66
C ILE A 166 10.78 12.61 -1.26
N CYS A 167 10.79 13.70 -0.48
CA CYS A 167 10.50 15.04 -0.99
C CYS A 167 11.46 15.42 -2.13
N ASP A 168 12.75 15.10 -2.04
CA ASP A 168 13.70 15.33 -3.14
C ASP A 168 13.31 14.51 -4.40
N ARG A 169 12.98 13.22 -4.23
CA ARG A 169 12.56 12.31 -5.33
C ARG A 169 11.24 12.72 -5.97
N LEU A 170 10.33 13.33 -5.21
CA LEU A 170 9.08 13.86 -5.74
C LEU A 170 9.28 15.09 -6.63
N ASN A 171 10.35 15.85 -6.40
CA ASN A 171 10.65 17.10 -7.13
C ASN A 171 11.73 16.95 -8.22
N SER A 172 12.28 15.74 -8.40
CA SER A 172 13.15 15.36 -9.53
C SER A 172 12.34 14.84 -10.72
#